data_AF-A0A930EME1-F1
#
_entry.id   AF-A0A930EME1-F1
#
_cell.length_a   1.000
_cell.length_b   1.000
_cell.length_c   1.000
_cell.angle_alpha   90.00
_cell.angle_beta   90.00
_cell.angle_gamma   90.00
#
_symmetry.space_group_name_H-M   'P 1'
#
loop_
_entity.id
_entity.type
_entity.pdbx_description
1 polymer ?
#
loop_
_entity_poly.entity_id
_entity_poly.type
_entity_poly.pdbx_seq_one_letter_code
_entity_poly.pdbx_strand_id
1 'polypeptide(L)'
;MKTIFNRTWVGNYIGTEETTLCQLDGYNKTRYSRRKNKEGLLELASREAHEKQEVYFATILNDDDSPYCAIESNVGYFGLDFLRDNYDDYLTFQYREQINQDGKLFLKAIFLFECYPGTDKRMRRIDFTYTHEGGCSSVIYQGEAYDGTFEMITTEHPSISAEELELLWVDYPKFGEYDQLIRLDRIPKGALERILEYTDKEFPSFRQYLQRDIERYQEAKK
;
A
#
# COMPACT_ATOMS: atom_id res chain seq x y z
N MET A 1 -15.23 4.68 -5.04
CA MET A 1 -13.81 5.00 -4.73
C MET A 1 -13.29 6.00 -5.75
N LYS A 2 -12.59 7.03 -5.25
CA LYS A 2 -12.02 8.12 -6.04
C LYS A 2 -10.54 8.26 -5.70
N THR A 3 -9.70 8.59 -6.67
CA THR A 3 -8.28 8.87 -6.44
C THR A 3 -8.03 10.37 -6.39
N ILE A 4 -7.28 10.83 -5.38
CA ILE A 4 -6.67 12.16 -5.32
C ILE A 4 -5.14 12.03 -5.29
N PHE A 5 -4.40 13.09 -5.62
CA PHE A 5 -2.93 13.04 -5.70
C PHE A 5 -2.22 13.68 -4.50
N ASN A 6 -3.00 14.01 -3.47
CA ASN A 6 -2.51 14.54 -2.22
C ASN A 6 -1.80 13.43 -1.44
N ARG A 7 -0.71 13.79 -0.76
CA ARG A 7 -0.03 12.87 0.16
C ARG A 7 -0.91 12.62 1.39
N THR A 8 -0.86 11.40 1.93
CA THR A 8 -1.58 11.03 3.17
C THR A 8 -0.69 10.30 4.19
N TRP A 9 0.49 9.82 3.79
CA TRP A 9 1.38 9.05 4.69
C TRP A 9 2.11 9.91 5.75
N VAL A 10 2.24 11.23 5.55
CA VAL A 10 2.97 12.11 6.47
C VAL A 10 2.01 12.84 7.42
N GLY A 11 1.94 12.37 8.67
CA GLY A 11 1.34 13.12 9.79
C GLY A 11 -0.14 12.85 10.05
N ASN A 12 -0.70 11.77 9.51
CA ASN A 12 -2.08 11.34 9.75
C ASN A 12 -3.14 12.34 9.28
N TYR A 13 -2.91 12.98 8.12
CA TYR A 13 -3.85 13.88 7.45
C TYR A 13 -3.66 13.87 5.93
N ILE A 14 -4.68 14.28 5.18
CA ILE A 14 -4.54 14.55 3.73
C ILE A 14 -3.87 15.92 3.55
N GLY A 15 -2.69 15.92 2.93
CA GLY A 15 -1.93 17.13 2.63
C GLY A 15 -2.67 18.08 1.69
N THR A 16 -2.37 19.38 1.75
CA THR A 16 -2.85 20.33 0.73
C THR A 16 -2.11 20.13 -0.59
N GLU A 17 -2.64 20.67 -1.69
CA GLU A 17 -1.95 20.62 -2.98
C GLU A 17 -0.57 21.27 -2.91
N GLU A 18 -0.47 22.44 -2.28
CA GLU A 18 0.78 23.18 -2.11
C GLU A 18 1.83 22.37 -1.34
N THR A 19 1.44 21.77 -0.21
CA THR A 19 2.37 20.99 0.61
C THR A 19 2.85 19.73 -0.12
N THR A 20 1.97 19.10 -0.89
CA THR A 20 2.32 17.93 -1.71
C THR A 20 3.27 18.32 -2.85
N LEU A 21 2.97 19.39 -3.58
CA LEU A 21 3.83 19.93 -4.65
C LEU A 21 5.22 20.31 -4.14
N CYS A 22 5.32 20.98 -2.99
CA CYS A 22 6.61 21.32 -2.37
C CYS A 22 7.47 20.08 -2.10
N GLN A 23 6.83 18.98 -1.71
CA GLN A 23 7.53 17.73 -1.44
C GLN A 23 7.95 17.02 -2.74
N LEU A 24 7.08 16.99 -3.76
CA LEU A 24 7.43 16.48 -5.10
C LEU A 24 8.61 17.26 -5.71
N ASP A 25 8.64 18.59 -5.55
CA ASP A 25 9.77 19.42 -5.99
C ASP A 25 11.08 19.00 -5.30
N GLY A 26 11.01 18.64 -4.02
CA GLY A 26 12.14 18.14 -3.25
C GLY A 26 12.68 16.80 -3.75
N TYR A 27 11.79 15.83 -3.99
CA TYR A 27 12.14 14.49 -4.47
C TYR A 27 12.62 14.51 -5.92
N ASN A 28 11.83 15.09 -6.82
CA ASN A 28 12.04 15.02 -8.27
C ASN A 28 12.89 16.18 -8.81
N LYS A 29 13.37 17.08 -7.94
CA LYS A 29 14.16 18.26 -8.30
C LYS A 29 13.45 19.19 -9.29
N THR A 30 12.14 19.32 -9.14
CA THR A 30 11.28 20.19 -9.95
C THR A 30 10.96 21.51 -9.21
N ARG A 31 10.09 22.35 -9.79
CA ARG A 31 9.71 23.67 -9.24
C ARG A 31 8.21 23.98 -9.46
N TYR A 32 7.36 22.96 -9.44
CA TYR A 32 5.91 23.10 -9.58
C TYR A 32 5.31 24.02 -8.51
N SER A 33 5.74 23.89 -7.25
CA SER A 33 5.22 24.69 -6.12
C SER A 33 5.42 26.20 -6.30
N ARG A 34 6.39 26.62 -7.12
CA ARG A 34 6.67 28.04 -7.40
C ARG A 34 5.79 28.64 -8.49
N ARG A 35 5.04 27.81 -9.21
CA ARG A 35 4.11 28.29 -10.24
C ARG A 35 2.91 28.91 -9.52
N LYS A 36 2.38 30.02 -10.05
CA LYS A 36 1.18 30.67 -9.49
C LYS A 36 0.03 29.65 -9.42
N ASN A 37 -0.83 29.80 -8.41
CA ASN A 37 -1.94 28.90 -8.11
C ASN A 37 -2.73 28.56 -9.38
N LYS A 38 -2.53 27.34 -9.89
CA LYS A 38 -3.14 26.83 -11.11
C LYS A 38 -3.88 25.57 -10.74
N GLU A 39 -5.18 25.56 -10.95
CA GLU A 39 -6.03 24.38 -10.75
C GLU A 39 -5.47 23.18 -11.54
N GLY A 40 -5.46 22.00 -10.91
CA GLY A 40 -4.94 20.76 -11.50
C GLY A 40 -3.41 20.67 -11.61
N LEU A 41 -2.66 21.59 -10.99
CA LEU A 41 -1.19 21.56 -11.06
C LEU A 41 -0.59 20.33 -10.37
N LEU A 42 -1.17 19.89 -9.27
CA LEU A 42 -0.73 18.68 -8.57
C LEU A 42 -0.95 17.43 -9.44
N GLU A 43 -2.13 17.29 -10.04
CA GLU A 43 -2.41 16.17 -10.95
C GLU A 43 -1.44 16.15 -12.14
N LEU A 44 -1.17 17.31 -12.75
CA LEU A 44 -0.18 17.42 -13.83
C LEU A 44 1.21 16.97 -13.36
N ALA A 45 1.67 17.45 -12.20
CA ALA A 45 2.98 17.09 -11.67
C ALA A 45 3.08 15.58 -11.37
N SER A 46 2.03 14.99 -10.78
CA SER A 46 1.97 13.56 -10.50
C SER A 46 1.90 12.73 -11.78
N ARG A 47 1.20 13.18 -12.82
CA ARG A 47 1.12 12.50 -14.12
C ARG A 47 2.47 12.47 -14.82
N GLU A 48 3.15 13.62 -14.89
CA GLU A 48 4.48 13.69 -15.48
C GLU A 48 5.50 12.87 -14.68
N ALA A 49 5.39 12.83 -13.36
CA ALA A 49 6.21 11.97 -12.52
C ALA A 49 5.93 10.49 -12.80
N HIS A 50 4.67 10.08 -12.93
CA HIS A 50 4.29 8.72 -13.31
C HIS A 50 4.90 8.30 -14.65
N GLU A 51 4.79 9.13 -15.69
CA GLU A 51 5.36 8.87 -17.01
C GLU A 51 6.89 8.70 -17.00
N LYS A 52 7.57 9.38 -16.06
CA LYS A 52 9.03 9.32 -15.88
C LYS A 52 9.45 8.29 -14.84
N GLN A 53 8.51 7.58 -14.22
CA GLN A 53 8.73 6.72 -13.06
C GLN A 53 9.44 7.43 -11.88
N GLU A 54 9.14 8.72 -11.68
CA GLU A 54 9.61 9.53 -10.56
C GLU A 54 8.64 9.43 -9.36
N VAL A 55 9.00 10.09 -8.25
CA VAL A 55 8.19 10.02 -7.03
C VAL A 55 6.87 10.77 -7.22
N TYR A 56 5.75 10.14 -6.87
CA TYR A 56 4.48 10.84 -6.70
C TYR A 56 3.59 10.13 -5.68
N PHE A 57 2.55 10.85 -5.23
CA PHE A 57 1.60 10.33 -4.26
C PHE A 57 0.21 10.22 -4.87
N ALA A 58 -0.55 9.24 -4.39
CA ALA A 58 -1.98 9.15 -4.59
C ALA A 58 -2.65 8.70 -3.30
N THR A 59 -3.92 9.02 -3.14
CA THR A 59 -4.77 8.52 -2.07
C THR A 59 -6.09 8.09 -2.67
N ILE A 60 -6.46 6.84 -2.44
CA ILE A 60 -7.78 6.32 -2.80
C ILE A 60 -8.71 6.62 -1.64
N LEU A 61 -9.86 7.21 -1.95
CA LEU A 61 -10.92 7.56 -1.02
C LEU A 61 -12.07 6.56 -1.11
N ASN A 62 -12.70 6.31 0.03
CA ASN A 62 -14.02 5.70 0.13
C ASN A 62 -15.11 6.61 -0.48
N ASP A 63 -16.34 6.12 -0.55
CA ASP A 63 -17.46 6.88 -1.12
C ASP A 63 -17.92 8.05 -0.22
N ASP A 64 -17.51 8.07 1.05
CA ASP A 64 -17.70 9.17 2.00
C ASP A 64 -16.51 10.14 2.06
N ASP A 65 -15.60 10.08 1.07
CA ASP A 65 -14.36 10.85 0.99
C ASP A 65 -13.31 10.58 2.09
N SER A 66 -13.53 9.59 2.98
CA SER A 66 -12.50 9.14 3.92
C SER A 66 -11.35 8.44 3.18
N PRO A 67 -10.08 8.60 3.62
CA PRO A 67 -8.95 7.96 2.96
C PRO A 67 -8.94 6.46 3.24
N TYR A 68 -8.94 5.67 2.18
CA TYR A 68 -8.90 4.21 2.24
C TYR A 68 -7.46 3.68 2.15
N CYS A 69 -6.69 4.19 1.19
CA CYS A 69 -5.33 3.73 0.93
C CYS A 69 -4.47 4.89 0.44
N ALA A 70 -3.34 5.14 1.11
CA ALA A 70 -2.29 6.02 0.60
C ALA A 70 -1.34 5.24 -0.31
N ILE A 71 -0.80 5.90 -1.33
CA ILE A 71 0.10 5.33 -2.31
C ILE A 71 1.31 6.24 -2.46
N GLU A 72 2.50 5.66 -2.34
CA GLU A 72 3.76 6.23 -2.80
C GLU A 72 4.25 5.44 -4.00
N SER A 73 4.49 6.12 -5.12
CA SER A 73 5.17 5.55 -6.29
C SER A 73 6.58 6.11 -6.37
N ASN A 74 7.56 5.30 -6.75
CA ASN A 74 8.96 5.69 -6.92
C ASN A 74 9.73 4.66 -7.76
N VAL A 75 10.33 5.00 -8.92
CA VAL A 75 11.24 4.14 -9.73
C VAL A 75 10.92 2.64 -9.66
N GLY A 76 9.77 2.27 -10.22
CA GLY A 76 9.30 0.87 -10.25
C GLY A 76 8.75 0.33 -8.93
N TYR A 77 8.80 1.07 -7.83
CA TYR A 77 8.20 0.71 -6.54
C TYR A 77 6.84 1.39 -6.35
N PHE A 78 5.90 0.63 -5.78
CA PHE A 78 4.67 1.17 -5.21
C PHE A 78 4.51 0.67 -3.76
N GLY A 79 4.47 1.60 -2.82
CA GLY A 79 4.07 1.37 -1.44
C GLY A 79 2.61 1.76 -1.28
N LEU A 80 1.79 0.87 -0.70
CA LEU A 80 0.39 1.12 -0.44
C LEU A 80 0.09 0.91 1.02
N ASP A 81 -0.36 1.97 1.70
CA ASP A 81 -0.70 1.93 3.12
C ASP A 81 -2.22 1.98 3.26
N PHE A 82 -2.82 0.89 3.73
CA PHE A 82 -4.25 0.80 4.01
C PHE A 82 -4.54 1.42 5.37
N LEU A 83 -5.48 2.35 5.39
CA LEU A 83 -5.64 3.29 6.48
C LEU A 83 -6.85 2.96 7.35
N ARG A 84 -6.73 3.25 8.65
CA ARG A 84 -7.84 3.34 9.59
C ARG A 84 -8.44 4.75 9.55
N ASP A 85 -9.55 4.94 10.25
CA ASP A 85 -10.25 6.24 10.35
C ASP A 85 -9.37 7.36 10.92
N ASN A 86 -8.37 7.02 11.73
CA ASN A 86 -7.38 7.96 12.27
C ASN A 86 -6.14 8.15 11.38
N TYR A 87 -6.19 7.66 10.14
CA TYR A 87 -5.16 7.79 9.11
C TYR A 87 -3.88 7.00 9.40
N ASP A 88 -3.87 6.16 10.45
CA ASP A 88 -2.78 5.21 10.66
C ASP A 88 -2.92 4.02 9.72
N ASP A 89 -1.80 3.59 9.17
CA ASP A 89 -1.72 2.36 8.37
C ASP A 89 -1.90 1.13 9.27
N TYR A 90 -2.68 0.14 8.86
CA TYR A 90 -2.74 -1.15 9.55
C TYR A 90 -2.15 -2.29 8.73
N LEU A 91 -2.07 -2.09 7.43
CA LEU A 91 -1.56 -3.02 6.45
C LEU A 91 -0.81 -2.23 5.38
N THR A 92 0.37 -2.69 4.99
CA THR A 92 1.13 -2.11 3.86
C THR A 92 1.39 -3.18 2.81
N PHE A 93 1.19 -2.85 1.54
CA PHE A 93 1.70 -3.63 0.41
C PHE A 93 2.93 -2.95 -0.20
N GLN A 94 3.92 -3.76 -0.55
CA GLN A 94 5.10 -3.31 -1.28
C GLN A 94 5.21 -4.04 -2.61
N TYR A 95 4.92 -3.31 -3.68
CA TYR A 95 5.14 -3.77 -5.04
C TYR A 95 6.50 -3.29 -5.55
N ARG A 96 7.17 -4.14 -6.34
CA ARG A 96 8.38 -3.78 -7.07
C ARG A 96 8.30 -4.24 -8.52
N GLU A 97 8.69 -3.35 -9.41
CA GLU A 97 8.95 -3.64 -10.80
C GLU A 97 10.18 -4.51 -10.89
N GLN A 98 10.08 -5.57 -11.68
CA GLN A 98 11.18 -6.45 -11.92
C GLN A 98 11.84 -6.12 -13.25
N ILE A 99 13.15 -5.91 -13.21
CA ILE A 99 13.98 -5.74 -14.40
C ILE A 99 13.78 -6.97 -15.31
N ASN A 100 13.40 -6.73 -16.57
CA ASN A 100 13.14 -7.74 -17.61
C ASN A 100 11.82 -8.52 -17.52
N GLN A 101 10.78 -8.00 -16.83
CA GLN A 101 9.43 -8.58 -16.81
C GLN A 101 8.38 -7.67 -17.48
N ASP A 102 8.75 -7.00 -18.57
CA ASP A 102 7.83 -6.28 -19.48
C ASP A 102 6.83 -5.33 -18.79
N GLY A 103 7.27 -4.56 -17.78
CA GLY A 103 6.41 -3.60 -17.10
C GLY A 103 5.36 -4.25 -16.19
N LYS A 104 5.71 -5.35 -15.50
CA LYS A 104 4.91 -5.92 -14.41
C LYS A 104 5.49 -5.58 -13.04
N LEU A 105 4.59 -5.46 -12.07
CA LEU A 105 4.90 -5.32 -10.65
C LEU A 105 4.66 -6.64 -9.92
N PHE A 106 5.53 -6.94 -8.95
CA PHE A 106 5.40 -8.08 -8.04
C PHE A 106 5.12 -7.60 -6.62
N LEU A 107 4.08 -8.14 -5.98
CA LEU A 107 3.81 -7.91 -4.55
C LEU A 107 4.88 -8.63 -3.71
N LYS A 108 5.94 -7.91 -3.40
CA LYS A 108 7.15 -8.44 -2.76
C LYS A 108 6.96 -8.67 -1.26
N ALA A 109 6.19 -7.78 -0.61
CA ALA A 109 5.95 -7.88 0.81
C ALA A 109 4.61 -7.30 1.24
N ILE A 110 4.10 -7.83 2.36
CA ILE A 110 2.91 -7.37 3.06
C ILE A 110 3.29 -7.15 4.53
N PHE A 111 3.06 -5.97 5.07
CA PHE A 111 3.35 -5.66 6.47
C PHE A 111 2.04 -5.48 7.23
N LEU A 112 1.85 -6.26 8.30
CA LEU A 112 0.74 -6.12 9.22
C LEU A 112 1.23 -5.37 10.46
N PHE A 113 0.52 -4.32 10.85
CA PHE A 113 0.83 -3.56 12.05
C PHE A 113 -0.26 -3.70 13.11
N GLU A 114 0.11 -4.37 14.19
CA GLU A 114 -0.78 -4.67 15.29
C GLU A 114 -0.62 -3.65 16.40
N CYS A 115 -1.75 -3.20 16.95
CA CYS A 115 -1.79 -2.31 18.10
C CYS A 115 -2.22 -3.07 19.37
N TYR A 116 -1.96 -2.47 20.53
CA TYR A 116 -2.55 -2.99 21.77
C TYR A 116 -4.09 -2.87 21.68
N PRO A 117 -4.84 -3.86 22.21
CA PRO A 117 -6.30 -3.90 22.07
C PRO A 117 -6.97 -2.58 22.48
N GLY A 118 -7.81 -2.05 21.59
CA GLY A 118 -8.53 -0.79 21.82
C GLY A 118 -7.66 0.48 21.85
N THR A 119 -6.43 0.43 21.31
CA THR A 119 -5.52 1.58 21.24
C THR A 119 -4.91 1.74 19.84
N ASP A 120 -4.29 2.89 19.59
CA ASP A 120 -3.45 3.17 18.41
C ASP A 120 -1.97 2.80 18.62
N LYS A 121 -1.56 2.49 19.85
CA LYS A 121 -0.17 2.17 20.19
C LYS A 121 0.26 0.86 19.52
N ARG A 122 1.25 0.94 18.62
CA ARG A 122 1.89 -0.22 17.99
C ARG A 122 2.44 -1.19 19.05
N MET A 123 2.08 -2.46 18.89
CA MET A 123 2.54 -3.58 19.70
C MET A 123 3.56 -4.42 18.92
N ARG A 124 3.27 -4.70 17.65
CA ARG A 124 4.06 -5.59 16.80
C ARG A 124 3.89 -5.24 15.34
N ARG A 125 4.93 -5.49 14.55
CA ARG A 125 4.88 -5.53 13.08
C ARG A 125 5.21 -6.94 12.59
N ILE A 126 4.48 -7.43 11.61
CA ILE A 126 4.74 -8.73 10.96
C ILE A 126 4.93 -8.49 9.47
N ASP A 127 6.10 -8.87 8.96
CA ASP A 127 6.45 -8.73 7.55
C ASP A 127 6.37 -10.07 6.87
N PHE A 128 5.45 -10.23 5.92
CA PHE A 128 5.40 -11.37 5.01
C PHE A 128 6.15 -11.01 3.73
N THR A 129 7.12 -11.82 3.33
CA THR A 129 7.92 -11.61 2.11
C THR A 129 7.80 -12.79 1.18
N TYR A 130 7.74 -12.51 -0.13
CA TYR A 130 7.56 -13.52 -1.18
C TYR A 130 8.70 -13.50 -2.19
N THR A 131 9.04 -14.64 -2.78
CA THR A 131 9.98 -14.73 -3.92
C THR A 131 9.24 -15.10 -5.21
N HIS A 132 9.90 -14.91 -6.36
CA HIS A 132 9.29 -15.20 -7.66
C HIS A 132 9.11 -16.70 -7.92
N GLU A 133 9.79 -17.54 -7.14
CA GLU A 133 9.69 -19.00 -7.16
C GLU A 133 8.65 -19.49 -6.13
N GLY A 134 7.92 -18.58 -5.48
CA GLY A 134 6.90 -18.90 -4.49
C GLY A 134 7.45 -19.10 -3.07
N GLY A 135 8.72 -18.78 -2.80
CA GLY A 135 9.26 -18.78 -1.45
C GLY A 135 8.49 -17.80 -0.56
N CYS A 136 8.26 -18.16 0.70
CA CYS A 136 7.50 -17.35 1.66
C CYS A 136 8.20 -17.37 3.01
N SER A 137 8.42 -16.19 3.59
CA SER A 137 8.93 -16.04 4.94
C SER A 137 8.20 -14.94 5.68
N SER A 138 8.22 -15.00 7.01
CA SER A 138 7.73 -13.93 7.86
C SER A 138 8.75 -13.48 8.90
N VAL A 139 8.80 -12.18 9.18
CA VAL A 139 9.58 -11.62 10.28
C VAL A 139 8.66 -10.87 11.22
N ILE A 140 8.67 -11.25 12.49
CA ILE A 140 7.95 -10.56 13.56
C ILE A 140 8.91 -9.63 14.28
N TYR A 141 8.51 -8.37 14.39
CA TYR A 141 9.16 -7.34 15.21
C TYR A 141 8.30 -7.07 16.44
N GLN A 142 8.80 -7.43 17.63
CA GLN A 142 8.08 -7.26 18.91
C GLN A 142 8.96 -6.53 19.95
N GLY A 143 8.36 -5.64 20.75
CA GLY A 143 9.07 -4.83 21.74
C GLY A 143 8.80 -3.33 21.60
N GLU A 144 9.59 -2.47 22.25
CA GLU A 144 9.46 -1.03 22.04
C GLU A 144 9.89 -0.68 20.61
N ALA A 145 8.92 -0.20 19.83
CA ALA A 145 9.20 0.31 18.51
C ALA A 145 10.07 1.58 18.65
N TYR A 146 11.19 1.59 17.94
CA TYR A 146 12.05 2.76 17.68
C TYR A 146 13.18 3.11 18.68
N ASP A 147 13.66 2.19 19.52
CA ASP A 147 14.92 2.40 20.28
C ASP A 147 16.03 1.36 19.99
N GLY A 148 15.74 0.37 19.14
CA GLY A 148 16.68 -0.71 18.78
C GLY A 148 16.66 -1.90 19.75
N THR A 149 15.72 -1.97 20.68
CA THR A 149 15.56 -3.08 21.63
C THR A 149 14.51 -4.12 21.23
N PHE A 150 14.00 -4.04 19.99
CA PHE A 150 13.01 -5.01 19.49
C PHE A 150 13.63 -6.38 19.21
N GLU A 151 12.86 -7.42 19.47
CA GLU A 151 13.18 -8.78 19.08
C GLU A 151 12.69 -9.04 17.66
N MET A 152 13.51 -9.78 16.89
CA MET A 152 13.17 -10.26 15.55
C MET A 152 12.99 -11.78 15.58
N ILE A 153 11.84 -12.25 15.14
CA ILE A 153 11.57 -13.69 14.99
C ILE A 153 11.31 -13.97 13.52
N THR A 154 12.25 -14.65 12.86
CA THR A 154 12.13 -15.07 11.46
C THR A 154 11.53 -16.47 11.39
N THR A 155 10.63 -16.69 10.44
CA THR A 155 10.03 -17.99 10.16
C THR A 155 9.98 -18.20 8.66
N GLU A 156 10.54 -19.31 8.20
CA GLU A 156 10.37 -19.78 6.82
C GLU A 156 9.11 -20.63 6.74
N HIS A 157 8.30 -20.40 5.70
CA HIS A 157 7.06 -21.12 5.46
C HIS A 157 7.22 -22.04 4.25
N PRO A 158 6.35 -23.06 4.10
CA PRO A 158 6.21 -23.75 2.82
C PRO A 158 5.94 -22.75 1.69
N SER A 159 6.43 -23.07 0.48
CA SER A 159 6.15 -22.27 -0.70
C SER A 159 4.66 -22.11 -0.93
N ILE A 160 4.25 -20.92 -1.40
CA ILE A 160 2.87 -20.67 -1.81
C ILE A 160 2.54 -21.48 -3.08
N SER A 161 1.24 -21.68 -3.31
CA SER A 161 0.77 -22.35 -4.53
C SER A 161 1.09 -21.53 -5.79
N ALA A 162 1.07 -22.19 -6.96
CA ALA A 162 1.26 -21.52 -8.24
C ALA A 162 0.14 -20.50 -8.51
N GLU A 163 -1.07 -20.81 -8.07
CA GLU A 163 -2.24 -19.93 -8.17
C GLU A 163 -2.07 -18.67 -7.31
N GLU A 164 -1.60 -18.82 -6.07
CA GLU A 164 -1.29 -17.66 -5.21
C GLU A 164 -0.15 -16.83 -5.77
N LEU A 165 0.89 -17.48 -6.31
CA LEU A 165 2.04 -16.80 -6.90
C LEU A 165 1.63 -15.94 -8.12
N GLU A 166 0.75 -16.44 -8.99
CA GLU A 166 0.24 -15.69 -10.13
C GLU A 166 -0.53 -14.43 -9.70
N LEU A 167 -1.25 -14.49 -8.58
CA LEU A 167 -1.98 -13.34 -8.03
C LEU A 167 -1.07 -12.23 -7.50
N LEU A 168 0.20 -12.53 -7.19
CA LEU A 168 1.17 -11.53 -6.75
C LEU A 168 1.70 -10.66 -7.90
N TRP A 169 1.51 -11.09 -9.14
CA TRP A 169 1.86 -10.31 -10.33
C TRP A 169 0.70 -9.44 -10.79
N VAL A 170 1.02 -8.19 -11.14
CA VAL A 170 0.09 -7.22 -11.71
C VAL A 170 0.79 -6.43 -12.82
N ASP A 171 0.01 -5.96 -13.80
CA ASP A 171 0.54 -5.04 -14.80
C ASP A 171 0.87 -3.69 -14.13
N TYR A 172 1.86 -2.96 -14.67
CA TYR A 172 2.12 -1.61 -14.21
C TYR A 172 0.87 -0.74 -14.42
N PRO A 173 0.37 -0.06 -13.37
CA PRO A 173 -0.91 0.65 -13.45
C PRO A 173 -0.80 1.84 -14.41
N LYS A 174 -1.90 2.18 -15.08
CA LYS A 174 -2.01 3.50 -15.73
C LYS A 174 -2.18 4.58 -14.67
N PHE A 175 -1.76 5.81 -14.97
CA PHE A 175 -1.92 6.93 -14.07
C PHE A 175 -3.39 7.12 -13.63
N GLY A 176 -3.65 7.05 -12.33
CA GLY A 176 -4.99 7.15 -11.74
C GLY A 176 -5.78 5.83 -11.64
N GLU A 177 -5.31 4.75 -12.28
CA GLU A 177 -5.97 3.44 -12.28
C GLU A 177 -5.26 2.45 -11.34
N TYR A 178 -5.47 2.61 -10.03
CA TYR A 178 -4.73 1.86 -8.99
C TYR A 178 -5.50 0.69 -8.36
N ASP A 179 -6.74 0.44 -8.80
CA ASP A 179 -7.63 -0.57 -8.19
C ASP A 179 -7.00 -1.97 -8.14
N GLN A 180 -6.16 -2.34 -9.12
CA GLN A 180 -5.51 -3.65 -9.14
C GLN A 180 -4.51 -3.86 -8.00
N LEU A 181 -3.90 -2.77 -7.48
CA LEU A 181 -2.88 -2.79 -6.44
C LEU A 181 -3.47 -2.93 -5.02
N ILE A 182 -4.71 -2.49 -4.82
CA ILE A 182 -5.37 -2.48 -3.50
C ILE A 182 -6.20 -3.74 -3.21
N ARG A 183 -6.14 -4.74 -4.09
CA ARG A 183 -6.97 -5.94 -3.97
C ARG A 183 -6.54 -6.83 -2.82
N LEU A 184 -7.39 -6.91 -1.81
CA LEU A 184 -7.14 -7.71 -0.62
C LEU A 184 -7.27 -9.22 -0.87
N ASP A 185 -7.99 -9.62 -1.92
CA ASP A 185 -8.19 -11.04 -2.27
C ASP A 185 -6.95 -11.68 -2.93
N ARG A 186 -5.89 -10.90 -3.17
CA ARG A 186 -4.58 -11.38 -3.65
C ARG A 186 -3.63 -11.83 -2.53
N ILE A 187 -3.99 -11.55 -1.27
CA ILE A 187 -3.15 -11.89 -0.13
C ILE A 187 -3.03 -13.43 -0.03
N PRO A 188 -1.81 -13.99 -0.02
CA PRO A 188 -1.62 -15.42 0.16
C PRO A 188 -2.22 -15.93 1.47
N LYS A 189 -2.78 -17.14 1.45
CA LYS A 189 -3.64 -17.66 2.50
C LYS A 189 -3.01 -17.60 3.89
N GLY A 190 -1.72 -17.93 4.01
CA GLY A 190 -1.02 -17.89 5.29
C GLY A 190 -0.94 -16.50 5.91
N ALA A 191 -0.71 -15.46 5.10
CA ALA A 191 -0.75 -14.07 5.57
C ALA A 191 -2.19 -13.63 5.84
N LEU A 192 -3.14 -14.02 4.99
CA LEU A 192 -4.54 -13.66 5.13
C LEU A 192 -5.15 -14.18 6.44
N GLU A 193 -4.86 -15.43 6.82
CA GLU A 193 -5.32 -16.01 8.09
C GLU A 193 -4.84 -15.19 9.29
N ARG A 194 -3.55 -14.80 9.31
CA ARG A 194 -2.98 -13.98 10.38
C ARG A 194 -3.57 -12.57 10.41
N ILE A 195 -3.75 -11.95 9.25
CA ILE A 195 -4.36 -10.62 9.12
C ILE A 195 -5.79 -10.65 9.65
N LEU A 196 -6.60 -11.64 9.24
CA LEU A 196 -7.98 -11.80 9.71
C LEU A 196 -8.06 -12.04 11.22
N GLU A 197 -7.16 -12.82 11.80
CA GLU A 197 -7.13 -13.05 13.25
C GLU A 197 -7.00 -11.74 14.06
N TYR A 198 -6.25 -10.78 13.53
CA TYR A 198 -6.10 -9.46 14.11
C TYR A 198 -7.27 -8.52 13.75
N THR A 199 -7.57 -8.38 12.46
CA THR A 199 -8.56 -7.40 11.99
C THR A 199 -9.98 -7.74 12.39
N ASP A 200 -10.33 -9.02 12.59
CA ASP A 200 -11.65 -9.39 13.12
C ASP A 200 -11.93 -8.82 14.51
N LYS A 201 -10.89 -8.60 15.30
CA LYS A 201 -10.98 -8.09 16.67
C LYS A 201 -10.86 -6.57 16.70
N GLU A 202 -9.85 -6.04 16.00
CA GLU A 202 -9.46 -4.64 16.14
C GLU A 202 -9.88 -3.76 14.96
N PHE A 203 -10.21 -4.34 13.79
CA PHE A 203 -10.63 -3.59 12.61
C PHE A 203 -11.68 -4.33 11.74
N PRO A 204 -12.91 -4.52 12.24
CA PRO A 204 -13.90 -5.40 11.62
C PRO A 204 -14.32 -5.01 10.19
N SER A 205 -14.15 -3.75 9.80
CA SER A 205 -14.41 -3.26 8.44
C SER A 205 -13.52 -3.94 7.39
N PHE A 206 -12.36 -4.49 7.77
CA PHE A 206 -11.49 -5.25 6.88
C PHE A 206 -12.22 -6.37 6.15
N ARG A 207 -13.07 -7.14 6.85
CA ARG A 207 -13.83 -8.24 6.22
C ARG A 207 -14.78 -7.73 5.14
N GLN A 208 -15.37 -6.56 5.32
CA GLN A 208 -16.27 -5.96 4.34
C GLN A 208 -15.49 -5.54 3.10
N TYR A 209 -14.31 -4.95 3.26
CA TYR A 209 -13.42 -4.60 2.15
C TYR A 209 -12.94 -5.83 1.38
N LEU A 210 -12.52 -6.88 2.09
CA LEU A 210 -12.12 -8.14 1.47
C LEU A 210 -13.27 -8.78 0.69
N GLN A 211 -14.46 -8.85 1.28
CA GLN A 211 -15.65 -9.42 0.63
C GLN A 211 -16.02 -8.66 -0.65
N ARG A 212 -16.02 -7.32 -0.58
CA ARG A 212 -16.26 -6.44 -1.74
C ARG A 212 -15.29 -6.75 -2.88
N ASP A 213 -14.00 -6.91 -2.59
CA ASP A 213 -12.98 -7.17 -3.60
C ASP A 213 -13.17 -8.56 -4.26
N ILE A 214 -13.50 -9.58 -3.46
CA ILE A 214 -13.84 -10.93 -3.95
C ILE A 214 -15.04 -10.87 -4.90
N GLU A 215 -16.12 -10.18 -4.51
CA GLU A 215 -17.34 -10.05 -5.31
C GLU A 215 -17.08 -9.33 -6.64
N ARG A 216 -16.41 -8.18 -6.60
CA ARG A 216 -16.07 -7.40 -7.80
C ARG A 216 -15.25 -8.20 -8.80
N TYR A 217 -14.30 -9.01 -8.32
CA TYR A 217 -13.47 -9.81 -9.22
C TYR A 217 -14.21 -11.03 -9.80
N GLN A 218 -15.07 -11.66 -9.01
CA GLN A 218 -15.92 -12.73 -9.52
C GLN A 218 -16.90 -12.23 -10.60
N GLU A 219 -17.38 -11.00 -10.49
CA GLU A 219 -18.21 -10.36 -11.53
C GLU A 219 -17.40 -10.06 -12.80
N ALA A 220 -16.17 -9.55 -12.69
CA ALA A 220 -15.31 -9.26 -13.84
C ALA A 220 -14.87 -10.51 -14.65
N LYS A 221 -15.03 -11.72 -14.08
CA LYS A 221 -14.76 -13.00 -14.75
C LYS A 221 -15.96 -13.58 -15.51
N LYS A 222 -17.16 -13.03 -15.35
CA LYS A 222 -18.38 -13.48 -16.03
C LYS A 222 -18.59 -12.73 -17.34
#